data_AF-A0A271KKA7-F1
#
_entry.id   AF-A0A271KKA7-F1
#
_cell.length_a   1.000
_cell.length_b   1.000
_cell.length_c   1.000
_cell.angle_alpha   90.00
_cell.angle_beta   90.00
_cell.angle_gamma   90.00
#
_symmetry.space_group_name_H-M   'P 1'
#
loop_
_entity.id
_entity.type
_entity.pdbx_description
1 polymer ?
#
loop_
_entity_poly.entity_id
_entity_poly.type
_entity_poly.pdbx_seq_one_letter_code
_entity_poly.pdbx_strand_id
1 'polypeptide(L)'
;MTTKTAILQAIRHKCLDCCVYQPAEVRECPVSTCGLWLFRFGMDPDPSRTRGFAKSPVYTDPSRQDMPISKARQHIGNGES
;
A
#
# COMPACT_ATOMS: atom_id res chain seq x y z
N MET A 1 4.71 -21.54 13.70
CA MET A 1 4.23 -20.25 14.22
C MET A 1 3.41 -19.57 13.14
N THR A 2 2.08 -19.66 13.16
CA THR A 2 1.23 -18.92 12.23
C THR A 2 1.20 -17.45 12.64
N THR A 3 1.61 -16.53 11.77
CA THR A 3 1.59 -15.10 12.05
C THR A 3 0.19 -14.53 11.85
N LYS A 4 -0.11 -13.40 12.49
CA LYS A 4 -1.38 -12.66 12.30
C LYS A 4 -1.64 -12.36 10.82
N THR A 5 -0.60 -11.98 10.09
CA THR A 5 -0.66 -11.74 8.64
C THR A 5 -1.03 -13.01 7.86
N ALA A 6 -0.46 -14.16 8.22
CA ALA A 6 -0.79 -15.42 7.57
C ALA A 6 -2.26 -15.84 7.79
N ILE A 7 -2.81 -15.56 8.99
CA ILE A 7 -4.23 -15.78 9.28
C ILE A 7 -5.12 -14.89 8.41
N LEU A 8 -4.80 -13.59 8.31
CA LEU A 8 -5.56 -12.65 7.48
C LEU A 8 -5.51 -13.02 5.97
N GLN A 9 -4.36 -13.50 5.50
CA GLN A 9 -4.22 -14.02 4.13
C GLN A 9 -5.11 -15.24 3.92
N ALA A 10 -5.13 -16.19 4.85
CA ALA A 10 -6.00 -17.36 4.77
C ALA A 10 -7.49 -16.98 4.75
N ILE A 11 -7.91 -16.01 5.56
CA ILE A 11 -9.29 -15.48 5.55
C ILE A 11 -9.62 -14.89 4.18
N ARG A 12 -8.72 -14.08 3.61
CA ARG A 12 -8.93 -13.50 2.29
C ARG A 12 -9.06 -14.57 1.20
N HIS A 13 -8.24 -15.62 1.25
CA HIS A 13 -8.36 -16.75 0.33
C HIS A 13 -9.70 -17.47 0.50
N LYS A 14 -10.18 -17.64 1.73
CA LYS A 14 -11.51 -18.22 1.99
C LYS A 14 -12.64 -17.36 1.43
N CYS A 15 -12.54 -16.04 1.53
CA CYS A 15 -13.52 -15.12 0.94
C CYS A 15 -13.50 -15.18 -0.60
N LEU A 16 -12.31 -15.27 -1.21
CA LEU A 16 -12.19 -15.47 -2.66
C LEU A 16 -12.82 -16.80 -3.08
N ASP A 17 -12.55 -17.88 -2.37
CA ASP A 17 -13.14 -19.20 -2.64
C ASP A 17 -14.68 -19.18 -2.56
N CYS A 18 -15.23 -18.51 -1.55
CA CYS A 18 -16.69 -18.31 -1.41
C CYS A 18 -17.32 -17.49 -2.54
N CYS A 19 -16.56 -16.54 -3.07
CA CYS A 19 -17.00 -15.61 -4.12
C CYS A 19 -16.51 -16.04 -5.52
N VAL A 20 -16.21 -17.32 -5.73
CA VAL A 20 -15.76 -17.88 -7.04
C VAL A 20 -14.56 -17.12 -7.61
N TYR A 21 -13.62 -16.78 -6.72
CA TYR A 21 -12.41 -16.01 -6.99
C TYR A 21 -12.65 -14.62 -7.60
N GLN A 22 -13.86 -14.06 -7.46
CA GLN A 22 -14.20 -12.71 -7.91
C GLN A 22 -13.95 -11.68 -6.81
N PRO A 23 -12.93 -10.80 -6.94
CA PRO A 23 -12.66 -9.79 -5.93
C PRO A 23 -13.74 -8.71 -5.84
N ALA A 24 -14.51 -8.49 -6.92
CA ALA A 24 -15.65 -7.57 -6.92
C ALA A 24 -16.76 -8.07 -5.98
N GLU A 25 -17.12 -9.35 -6.09
CA GLU A 25 -18.08 -10.03 -5.22
C GLU A 25 -17.66 -10.00 -3.74
N VAL A 26 -16.37 -10.13 -3.44
CA VAL A 26 -15.88 -9.99 -2.05
C VAL A 26 -16.09 -8.57 -1.51
N ARG A 27 -15.98 -7.54 -2.36
CA ARG A 27 -16.23 -6.14 -1.96
C ARG A 27 -17.73 -5.91 -1.73
N GLU A 28 -18.56 -6.43 -2.62
CA GLU A 28 -20.02 -6.26 -2.62
C GLU A 28 -20.78 -7.33 -1.81
N CYS A 29 -20.06 -8.19 -1.08
CA CYS A 29 -20.63 -9.29 -0.31
C CYS A 29 -21.70 -8.78 0.68
N PRO A 30 -22.98 -9.18 0.50
CA PRO A 30 -24.10 -8.67 1.31
C PRO A 30 -24.21 -9.33 2.69
N VAL A 31 -23.43 -10.38 2.95
CA VAL A 31 -23.55 -11.22 4.16
C VAL A 31 -22.80 -10.59 5.35
N SER A 32 -23.32 -9.48 5.86
CA SER A 32 -22.76 -8.76 7.01
C SER A 32 -22.77 -9.56 8.32
N THR A 33 -23.59 -10.61 8.40
CA THR A 33 -23.65 -11.54 9.54
C THR A 33 -22.51 -12.56 9.56
N CYS A 34 -21.72 -12.65 8.49
CA CYS A 34 -20.57 -13.56 8.43
C CYS A 34 -19.47 -13.09 9.40
N GLY A 35 -19.01 -13.97 10.30
CA GLY A 35 -17.94 -13.65 11.25
C GLY A 35 -16.61 -13.26 10.60
N LEU A 36 -16.40 -13.62 9.32
CA LEU A 36 -15.21 -13.23 8.54
C LEU A 36 -15.40 -11.90 7.79
N TRP A 37 -16.61 -11.33 7.76
CA TRP A 37 -16.95 -10.17 6.92
C TRP A 37 -16.08 -8.95 7.22
N LEU A 38 -15.72 -8.74 8.49
CA LEU A 38 -14.83 -7.66 8.93
C LEU A 38 -13.39 -7.80 8.39
N PHE A 39 -12.96 -9.03 8.14
CA PHE A 39 -11.60 -9.37 7.73
C PHE A 39 -11.49 -9.75 6.24
N ARG A 40 -12.57 -9.61 5.46
CA ARG A 40 -12.65 -10.07 4.06
C ARG A 40 -11.62 -9.43 3.11
N PHE A 41 -11.06 -8.29 3.51
CA PHE A 41 -9.99 -7.60 2.80
C PHE A 41 -8.59 -8.09 3.18
N GLY A 42 -8.47 -9.07 4.07
CA GLY A 42 -7.16 -9.52 4.58
C GLY A 42 -6.45 -8.46 5.42
N MET A 43 -7.22 -7.54 6.00
CA MET A 43 -6.74 -6.44 6.84
C MET A 43 -7.44 -6.52 8.18
N ASP A 44 -6.72 -6.19 9.22
CA ASP A 44 -7.29 -6.07 10.56
C ASP A 44 -8.03 -4.71 10.67
N PRO A 45 -9.30 -4.68 11.08
CA PRO A 45 -10.03 -3.43 11.32
C PRO A 45 -9.47 -2.62 12.52
N ASP A 46 -8.84 -3.29 13.49
CA ASP A 46 -8.11 -2.67 14.60
C ASP A 46 -6.65 -3.15 14.57
N PRO A 47 -5.84 -2.61 13.64
CA PRO A 47 -4.43 -2.93 13.60
C PRO A 47 -3.81 -2.37 14.88
N SER A 48 -3.53 -3.26 15.84
CA SER A 48 -2.78 -2.96 17.07
C SER A 48 -1.64 -2.01 16.73
N ARG A 49 -1.81 -0.73 17.10
CA ARG A 49 -0.97 0.40 16.68
C ARG A 49 0.39 0.31 17.35
N THR A 50 1.21 -0.62 16.91
CA THR A 50 2.57 -0.81 17.43
C THR A 50 3.52 0.04 16.60
N ARG A 51 3.78 1.23 17.16
CA ARG A 51 4.91 2.18 16.94
C ARG A 51 5.78 1.98 15.70
N GLY A 52 5.59 2.85 14.72
CA GLY A 52 6.57 3.17 13.69
C GLY A 52 5.97 4.15 12.70
N PHE A 53 6.65 5.27 12.46
CA PHE A 53 6.27 6.26 11.45
C PHE A 53 6.33 5.61 10.05
N ALA A 54 5.28 4.91 9.64
CA ALA A 54 5.07 4.64 8.24
C ALA A 54 4.88 6.02 7.59
N LYS A 55 5.86 6.43 6.77
CA LYS A 55 5.82 7.66 5.99
C LYS A 55 4.43 7.73 5.35
N SER A 56 3.75 8.85 5.54
CA SER A 56 2.47 9.16 4.88
C SER A 56 2.56 8.71 3.42
N PRO A 57 1.52 8.13 2.79
CA PRO A 57 1.56 7.80 1.38
C PRO A 57 1.94 9.08 0.65
N VAL A 58 3.18 9.13 0.15
CA VAL A 58 3.66 10.26 -0.64
C VAL A 58 2.83 10.18 -1.90
N TYR A 59 1.74 10.94 -1.95
CA TYR A 59 1.21 11.37 -3.23
C TYR A 59 2.32 12.24 -3.83
N THR A 60 3.21 11.62 -4.59
CA THR A 60 4.19 12.31 -5.41
C THR A 60 3.38 13.16 -6.37
N ASP A 61 3.23 14.43 -6.02
CA ASP A 61 2.67 15.45 -6.89
C ASP A 61 3.54 15.50 -8.16
N PRO A 62 3.04 15.07 -9.33
CA PRO A 62 3.81 15.03 -10.58
C PRO A 62 4.25 16.42 -11.07
N SER A 63 3.80 17.49 -10.42
CA SER A 63 4.04 18.89 -10.83
C SER A 63 5.32 19.47 -10.23
N ARG A 64 5.95 18.80 -9.27
CA ARG A 64 7.27 19.20 -8.75
C ARG A 64 8.37 18.61 -9.63
N GLN A 65 8.84 19.41 -10.60
CA GLN A 65 10.07 19.13 -11.33
C GLN A 65 11.27 19.30 -10.39
N ASP A 66 11.57 18.27 -9.60
CA ASP A 66 12.84 18.15 -8.90
C ASP A 66 13.96 17.95 -9.93
N MET A 67 14.52 19.06 -10.42
CA MET A 67 15.71 19.02 -11.27
C MET A 67 16.90 18.49 -10.46
N PRO A 68 17.65 17.48 -10.95
CA PRO A 68 18.83 17.00 -10.25
C PRO A 68 19.93 18.09 -10.23
N ILE A 69 20.51 18.29 -9.05
CA ILE A 69 21.76 19.05 -8.79
C ILE A 69 22.92 18.30 -9.46
N SER A 70 23.00 18.31 -10.78
CA SER A 70 24.14 17.74 -11.51
C SER A 70 24.50 18.48 -12.80
N LYS A 71 23.90 19.66 -13.04
CA LYS A 71 24.27 20.58 -14.14
C LYS A 71 24.69 21.98 -13.65
N ALA A 72 25.54 22.06 -12.63
CA ALA A 72 26.12 23.34 -12.17
C ALA A 72 27.66 23.34 -12.17
N ARG A 73 28.30 22.53 -13.03
CA ARG A 73 29.76 22.49 -13.09
C ARG A 73 30.26 22.16 -14.49
N GLN A 74 30.15 23.13 -15.40
CA GLN A 74 30.89 23.21 -16.66
C GLN A 74 30.73 24.62 -17.24
N HIS A 75 31.45 25.58 -16.67
CA HIS A 75 32.04 26.65 -17.47
C HIS A 75 33.52 26.70 -17.09
N ILE A 76 34.29 25.95 -17.88
CA ILE A 76 35.74 26.03 -17.97
C ILE A 76 36.09 27.41 -18.53
N GLY A 77 37.14 28.02 -17.97
CA GLY A 77 37.54 29.40 -18.23
C GLY A 77 37.98 29.71 -19.64
N ASN A 78 38.03 31.02 -19.91
CA ASN A 78 38.93 31.67 -20.85
C ASN A 78 38.99 33.15 -20.45
N GLY A 79 40.13 33.56 -19.92
CA GLY A 79 40.41 34.94 -19.52
C GLY A 79 41.91 35.18 -19.48
N GLU A 80 42.51 35.43 -20.64
CA GLU A 80 43.83 36.07 -20.78
C GLU A 80 43.82 36.93 -22.06
N SER A 81 43.70 38.25 -21.87
CA SER A 81 44.28 39.32 -22.71
C SER A 81 44.27 40.62 -21.92
#